data_AF-A0A7V0YYW7-F1
#
_entry.id   AF-A0A7V0YYW7-F1
#
_cell.length_a   1.000
_cell.length_b   1.000
_cell.length_c   1.000
_cell.angle_alpha   90.00
_cell.angle_beta   90.00
_cell.angle_gamma   90.00
#
_symmetry.space_group_name_H-M   'P 1'
#
loop_
_entity.id
_entity.type
_entity.pdbx_description
1 polymer ?
#
loop_
_entity_poly.entity_id
_entity_poly.type
_entity_poly.pdbx_seq_one_letter_code
_entity_poly.pdbx_strand_id
1 'polypeptide(L)'
;MQLPLFPGYLFVRSLIDHYSHLEILKTEGVVRILGSDGKPIPIPEVQIVGIQTLLKNGVTITPCAYLKEGMRVRVVNGLLMGIEGILLKAQSQKHRLVLSVDIIKESVSVEIDELDVEPLIL
;
A
#
# COMPACT_ATOMS: atom_id res chain seq x y z
N MET A 1 21.87 -10.29 -5.39
CA MET A 1 21.74 -8.94 -4.80
C MET A 1 20.51 -8.93 -3.90
N GLN A 2 20.58 -8.37 -2.69
CA GLN A 2 19.39 -8.18 -1.85
C GLN A 2 18.72 -6.87 -2.25
N LEU A 3 17.43 -6.92 -2.65
CA LEU A 3 16.63 -5.72 -2.90
C LEU A 3 15.93 -5.29 -1.60
N PRO A 4 15.81 -3.98 -1.32
CA PRO A 4 15.07 -3.50 -0.15
C PRO A 4 13.57 -3.80 -0.31
N LEU A 5 12.93 -4.22 0.78
CA LEU A 5 11.49 -4.51 0.79
C LEU A 5 10.64 -3.26 0.52
N PHE A 6 11.11 -2.09 0.98
CA PHE A 6 10.49 -0.80 0.74
C PHE A 6 11.53 0.16 0.14
N PRO A 7 11.75 0.13 -1.19
CA PRO A 7 12.71 1.01 -1.84
C PRO A 7 12.37 2.48 -1.57
N GLY A 8 13.37 3.28 -1.17
CA GLY A 8 13.19 4.70 -0.86
C GLY A 8 12.63 5.02 0.53
N TYR A 9 12.42 4.02 1.38
CA TYR A 9 11.89 4.21 2.74
C TYR A 9 12.81 3.61 3.80
N LEU A 10 12.87 4.29 4.95
CA LEU A 10 13.53 3.82 6.17
C LEU A 10 12.57 3.97 7.35
N PHE A 11 12.61 2.99 8.25
CA PHE A 11 11.85 3.02 9.50
C PHE A 11 12.77 3.48 10.64
N VAL A 12 12.34 4.49 11.39
CA VAL A 12 13.10 5.05 12.51
C VAL A 12 12.26 4.98 13.77
N ARG A 13 12.84 4.44 14.86
CA ARG A 13 12.25 4.49 16.20
C ARG A 13 12.85 5.68 16.95
N SER A 14 12.06 6.72 17.15
CA SER A 14 12.50 7.93 17.85
C SER A 14 11.34 8.59 18.60
N LEU A 15 11.65 9.29 19.69
CA LEU A 15 10.75 10.27 20.28
C LEU A 15 10.87 11.54 19.43
N ILE A 16 9.92 11.74 18.53
CA ILE A 16 9.98 12.87 17.60
C ILE A 16 9.61 14.15 18.34
N ASP A 17 10.59 15.05 18.44
CA ASP A 17 10.43 16.44 18.85
C ASP A 17 10.96 17.36 17.73
N HIS A 18 10.90 18.67 17.91
CA HIS A 18 11.34 19.63 16.89
C HIS A 18 12.83 19.49 16.53
N TYR A 19 13.67 19.11 17.49
CA TYR A 19 15.11 18.98 17.29
C TYR A 19 15.42 17.68 16.54
N SER A 20 14.91 16.54 17.01
CA SER A 20 15.13 15.25 16.37
C SER A 20 14.50 15.17 14.98
N HIS A 21 13.38 15.87 14.74
CA HIS A 21 12.79 16.02 13.41
C HIS A 21 13.74 16.72 12.42
N LEU A 22 14.37 17.82 12.83
CA LEU A 22 15.30 18.56 12.00
C LEU A 22 16.61 17.80 11.77
N GLU A 23 17.13 17.08 12.76
CA GLU A 23 18.31 16.23 12.59
C GLU A 23 18.10 15.14 11.55
N ILE A 24 16.95 14.46 11.58
CA ILE A 24 16.61 13.43 10.58
C ILE A 24 16.58 14.05 9.17
N LEU A 25 15.96 15.21 9.00
CA LEU A 25 15.87 15.88 7.70
C LEU A 25 17.19 16.44 7.18
N LYS A 26 18.17 16.70 8.05
CA LYS A 26 19.53 17.11 7.65
C LYS A 26 20.40 15.94 7.19
N THR A 27 19.97 14.71 7.43
CA THR A 27 20.74 13.53 7.04
C THR A 27 20.74 13.41 5.51
N GLU A 28 21.91 13.23 4.92
CA GLU A 28 22.07 13.10 3.47
C GLU A 28 21.20 11.94 2.92
N GLY A 29 20.48 12.20 1.83
CA GLY A 29 19.57 11.24 1.21
C GLY A 29 18.17 11.18 1.83
N VAL A 30 17.92 11.85 2.96
CA VAL A 30 16.56 11.98 3.53
C VAL A 30 15.82 13.10 2.82
N VAL A 31 14.73 12.74 2.13
CA VAL A 31 13.90 13.71 1.39
C VAL A 31 12.83 14.32 2.29
N ARG A 32 12.15 13.50 3.10
CA ARG A 32 11.05 13.93 3.97
C ARG A 32 10.70 12.86 4.99
N ILE A 33 10.03 13.26 6.07
CA ILE A 33 9.31 12.37 6.98
C ILE A 33 7.83 12.34 6.56
N LEU A 34 7.22 11.16 6.51
CA LEU A 34 5.82 11.01 6.11
C LEU A 34 4.89 11.35 7.28
N GLY A 35 3.78 12.03 6.96
CA GLY A 35 2.84 12.52 7.96
C GLY A 35 1.64 13.27 7.38
N SER A 36 0.77 13.79 8.26
CA SER A 36 -0.37 14.66 7.93
C SER A 36 -0.18 16.03 8.58
N ASP A 37 -0.61 17.09 7.90
CA ASP A 37 -0.57 18.48 8.41
C ASP A 37 0.80 18.90 8.93
N GLY A 38 1.87 18.46 8.24
CA GLY A 38 3.26 18.76 8.62
C GLY A 38 3.77 18.02 9.85
N LYS A 39 2.99 17.09 10.42
CA LYS A 39 3.38 16.29 11.58
C LYS A 39 3.63 14.83 11.18
N PRO A 40 4.77 14.22 11.59
CA PRO A 40 5.02 12.81 11.37
C PRO A 40 3.91 11.93 11.94
N ILE A 41 3.52 10.90 11.20
CA ILE A 41 2.56 9.90 11.68
C ILE A 41 3.34 8.69 12.21
N PRO A 42 3.10 8.26 13.46
CA PRO A 42 3.73 7.07 13.99
C PRO A 42 3.17 5.82 13.32
N ILE A 43 4.05 4.86 13.04
CA ILE A 43 3.66 3.53 12.55
C ILE A 43 3.34 2.66 13.78
N PRO A 44 2.20 1.95 13.80
CA PRO A 44 1.87 1.04 14.89
C PRO A 44 2.95 -0.03 15.09
N GLU A 45 3.37 -0.26 16.35
CA GLU A 45 4.46 -1.19 16.69
C GLU A 45 4.22 -2.61 16.16
N VAL A 46 2.96 -3.07 16.21
CA VAL A 46 2.55 -4.38 15.68
C VAL A 46 2.92 -4.58 14.20
N GLN A 47 2.88 -3.52 13.39
CA GLN A 47 3.24 -3.60 11.97
C GLN A 47 4.76 -3.79 11.79
N ILE A 48 5.55 -3.04 12.55
CA ILE A 48 7.03 -3.15 12.53
C ILE A 48 7.47 -4.53 13.05
N VAL A 49 6.86 -5.01 14.13
CA VAL A 49 7.12 -6.35 14.67
C VAL A 49 6.78 -7.43 13.65
N GLY A 50 5.67 -7.29 12.92
CA GLY A 50 5.28 -8.20 11.84
C GLY A 50 6.34 -8.26 10.73
N ILE A 51 6.78 -7.11 10.24
CA ILE A 51 7.83 -7.02 9.20
C ILE A 51 9.14 -7.66 9.69
N GLN A 52 9.60 -7.34 10.90
CA GLN A 52 10.81 -7.93 11.47
C GLN A 52 10.72 -9.45 11.62
N THR A 53 9.54 -9.96 12.00
CA THR A 53 9.29 -11.40 12.14
C THR A 53 9.36 -12.11 10.79
N LEU A 54 8.76 -11.54 9.74
CA LEU A 54 8.83 -12.11 8.38
C LEU A 54 10.27 -12.20 7.88
N LEU A 55 11.05 -11.13 8.06
CA LEU A 55 12.45 -11.06 7.65
C LEU A 55 13.34 -12.07 8.39
N LYS A 56 13.10 -12.28 9.69
CA LYS A 56 13.86 -13.25 10.52
C LYS A 56 13.59 -14.70 10.14
N ASN A 57 12.35 -15.00 9.74
CA ASN A 57 11.93 -16.37 9.45
C ASN A 57 12.19 -16.81 8.00
N GLY A 58 12.83 -15.97 7.17
CA GLY A 58 13.24 -16.33 5.81
C GLY A 58 12.06 -16.64 4.88
N VAL A 59 10.87 -16.12 5.17
CA VAL A 59 9.70 -16.29 4.32
C VAL A 59 9.94 -15.55 3.00
N THR A 60 9.50 -16.14 1.89
CA THR A 60 9.51 -15.45 0.59
C THR A 60 8.57 -14.26 0.65
N ILE A 61 9.11 -13.04 0.59
CA ILE A 61 8.33 -11.81 0.57
C ILE A 61 8.29 -11.27 -0.85
N THR A 62 7.10 -11.16 -1.41
CA THR A 62 6.86 -10.54 -2.71
C THR A 62 6.23 -9.17 -2.48
N PRO A 63 6.80 -8.07 -3.00
CA PRO A 63 6.13 -6.77 -2.95
C PRO A 63 4.75 -6.86 -3.61
N CYS A 64 3.74 -6.34 -2.93
CA CYS A 64 2.38 -6.22 -3.46
C CYS A 64 1.92 -4.76 -3.41
N ALA A 65 0.96 -4.42 -4.27
CA ALA A 65 0.35 -3.10 -4.25
C ALA A 65 -0.41 -2.90 -2.93
N TYR A 66 -0.34 -1.68 -2.38
CA TYR A 66 -1.12 -1.35 -1.20
C TYR A 66 -2.57 -1.10 -1.59
N LEU A 67 -3.42 -2.09 -1.36
CA LEU A 67 -4.83 -2.06 -1.69
C LEU A 67 -5.69 -1.89 -0.43
N LYS A 68 -6.68 -1.00 -0.52
CA LYS A 68 -7.73 -0.83 0.49
C LYS A 68 -9.09 -0.96 -0.18
N GLU A 69 -10.04 -1.47 0.60
CA GLU A 69 -11.45 -1.37 0.24
C GLU A 69 -11.84 0.09 -0.03
N GLY A 70 -12.65 0.29 -1.07
CA GLY A 70 -13.06 1.59 -1.57
C GLY A 70 -12.06 2.26 -2.51
N MET A 71 -10.85 1.71 -2.71
CA MET A 71 -9.90 2.27 -3.68
C MET A 71 -10.37 2.04 -5.12
N ARG A 72 -10.17 3.06 -5.96
CA ARG A 72 -10.22 2.91 -7.41
C ARG A 72 -8.98 2.17 -7.87
N VAL A 73 -9.19 1.14 -8.67
CA VAL A 73 -8.13 0.28 -9.19
C VAL A 73 -8.33 0.04 -10.68
N ARG A 74 -7.24 -0.25 -11.38
CA ARG A 74 -7.26 -0.72 -12.76
C ARG A 74 -6.76 -2.15 -12.83
N VAL A 75 -7.41 -2.96 -13.64
CA VAL A 75 -6.96 -4.33 -13.93
C VAL A 75 -5.76 -4.26 -14.86
N VAL A 76 -4.65 -4.89 -14.48
CA VAL A 76 -3.41 -4.91 -15.26
C VAL A 76 -3.12 -6.27 -15.86
N ASN A 77 -3.83 -7.33 -15.45
CA ASN A 77 -3.65 -8.69 -15.95
C ASN A 77 -5.00 -9.38 -16.25
N GLY A 78 -4.99 -10.34 -17.18
CA GLY A 78 -6.17 -11.15 -17.51
C GLY A 78 -7.15 -10.52 -18.50
N LEU A 79 -8.35 -11.12 -18.59
CA LEU A 79 -9.36 -10.77 -19.61
C LEU A 79 -9.96 -9.37 -19.46
N LEU A 80 -9.85 -8.79 -18.26
CA LEU A 80 -10.41 -7.49 -17.94
C LEU A 80 -9.34 -6.38 -17.93
N MET A 81 -8.14 -6.67 -18.45
CA MET A 81 -7.03 -5.71 -18.52
C MET A 81 -7.47 -4.37 -19.12
N GLY A 82 -7.10 -3.28 -18.45
CA GLY A 82 -7.44 -1.91 -18.82
C GLY A 82 -8.76 -1.40 -18.23
N ILE A 83 -9.59 -2.28 -17.66
CA ILE A 83 -10.84 -1.87 -17.01
C ILE A 83 -10.58 -1.30 -15.62
N GLU A 84 -11.31 -0.25 -15.26
CA GLU A 84 -11.25 0.40 -13.96
C GLU A 84 -12.49 0.10 -13.12
N GLY A 85 -12.32 0.04 -11.80
CA GLY A 85 -13.41 -0.20 -10.87
C GLY A 85 -13.07 0.17 -9.44
N ILE A 86 -13.97 -0.17 -8.52
CA ILE A 86 -13.79 0.03 -7.08
C ILE A 86 -13.54 -1.32 -6.42
N LEU A 87 -12.49 -1.40 -5.61
CA LEU A 87 -12.18 -2.60 -4.85
C LEU A 87 -13.12 -2.74 -3.64
N LEU A 88 -13.84 -3.85 -3.54
CA LEU A 88 -14.63 -4.24 -2.39
C LEU A 88 -14.02 -5.47 -1.72
N LYS A 89 -14.19 -5.56 -0.40
CA LYS A 89 -13.78 -6.75 0.35
C LYS A 89 -14.80 -7.87 0.16
N ALA A 90 -14.36 -9.07 -0.25
CA ALA A 90 -15.24 -10.24 -0.24
C ALA A 90 -15.21 -10.92 1.14
N GLN A 91 -16.21 -11.76 1.44
CA GLN A 91 -16.21 -12.57 2.67
C GLN A 91 -15.19 -13.73 2.61
N SER A 92 -14.71 -14.08 1.42
CA SER A 92 -13.64 -15.06 1.18
C SER A 92 -12.26 -14.41 1.24
N GLN A 93 -11.17 -15.18 1.20
CA GLN A 93 -9.78 -14.69 1.09
C GLN A 93 -9.47 -13.99 -0.24
N LYS A 94 -10.49 -13.55 -0.99
CA LYS A 94 -10.36 -12.90 -2.30
C LYS A 94 -10.99 -11.52 -2.26
N HIS A 95 -10.55 -10.63 -3.15
CA HIS A 95 -11.16 -9.33 -3.33
C HIS A 95 -12.21 -9.35 -4.45
N ARG A 96 -13.17 -8.42 -4.39
CA ARG A 96 -14.13 -8.19 -5.47
C ARG A 96 -13.84 -6.86 -6.14
N LEU A 97 -13.81 -6.86 -7.46
CA LEU A 97 -13.81 -5.63 -8.25
C LEU A 97 -15.24 -5.32 -8.66
N VAL A 98 -15.71 -4.11 -8.35
CA VAL A 98 -16.98 -3.59 -8.85
C VAL A 98 -16.72 -2.70 -10.05
N LEU A 99 -17.33 -3.06 -11.16
CA LEU A 99 -17.36 -2.32 -12.40
C LEU A 99 -18.72 -1.65 -12.52
N SER A 100 -18.76 -0.32 -12.56
CA SER A 100 -20.00 0.45 -12.71
C SER A 100 -20.09 1.05 -14.11
N VAL A 101 -21.23 0.90 -14.77
CA VAL A 101 -21.52 1.51 -16.06
C VAL A 101 -22.51 2.64 -15.85
N ASP A 102 -22.00 3.87 -15.77
CA ASP A 102 -22.77 5.04 -15.32
C ASP A 102 -24.00 5.36 -16.19
N ILE A 103 -23.91 5.13 -17.50
CA ILE A 103 -25.00 5.40 -18.46
C ILE A 103 -26.22 4.54 -18.20
N ILE A 104 -26.02 3.28 -17.79
CA ILE A 104 -27.11 2.34 -17.55
C ILE A 104 -27.44 2.16 -16.06
N LYS A 105 -26.71 2.83 -15.17
CA LYS A 105 -26.86 2.72 -13.71
C LYS A 105 -26.76 1.29 -13.18
N GLU A 106 -26.06 0.42 -13.90
CA GLU A 106 -25.82 -0.97 -13.49
C GLU A 106 -24.36 -1.16 -13.07
N SER A 107 -24.14 -2.17 -12.23
CA SER A 107 -22.81 -2.55 -11.80
C SER A 107 -22.67 -4.07 -11.78
N VAL A 108 -21.49 -4.55 -12.16
CA VAL A 108 -21.13 -5.97 -12.12
C VAL A 108 -19.98 -6.14 -11.13
N SER A 109 -20.09 -7.14 -10.26
CA SER A 109 -19.01 -7.51 -9.35
C SER A 109 -18.34 -8.80 -9.82
N VAL A 110 -17.02 -8.80 -9.93
CA VAL A 110 -16.22 -9.99 -10.26
C VAL A 110 -15.23 -10.28 -9.15
N GLU A 111 -14.90 -11.56 -8.91
CA GLU A 111 -13.76 -11.91 -8.07
C GLU A 111 -12.47 -11.56 -8.82
N ILE A 112 -11.51 -10.95 -8.12
CA ILE A 112 -10.20 -10.63 -8.68
C ILE A 112 -9.10 -10.89 -7.66
N ASP A 113 -7.92 -11.26 -8.15
CA ASP A 113 -6.72 -11.36 -7.34
C ASP A 113 -6.10 -9.97 -7.14
N GLU A 114 -5.51 -9.73 -5.97
CA GLU A 114 -4.79 -8.48 -5.67
C GLU A 114 -3.60 -8.27 -6.61
N LEU A 115 -3.00 -9.35 -7.13
CA LEU A 115 -1.87 -9.30 -8.06
C LEU A 115 -2.26 -8.85 -9.47
N ASP A 116 -3.55 -8.87 -9.80
CA ASP A 116 -4.06 -8.52 -11.13
C ASP A 116 -4.53 -7.07 -11.24
N VAL A 117 -4.42 -6.29 -10.16
CA VAL A 117 -4.88 -4.90 -10.10
C VAL A 117 -3.81 -3.94 -9.56
N GLU A 118 -3.85 -2.71 -10.03
CA GLU A 118 -3.05 -1.60 -9.52
C GLU A 118 -3.94 -0.44 -9.03
N PRO A 119 -3.55 0.28 -7.98
CA PRO A 119 -4.28 1.44 -7.52
C PRO A 119 -4.18 2.60 -8.52
N LEU A 120 -5.32 3.22 -8.82
CA LEU A 120 -5.35 4.51 -9.52
C LEU A 120 -5.10 5.60 -8.49
N ILE A 121 -3.84 6.01 -8.33
CA ILE A 121 -3.47 7.14 -7.48
C ILE A 121 -3.87 8.41 -8.24
N LEU A 122 -4.89 9.11 -7.75
CA LEU A 122 -5.24 10.48 -8.18
C LEU A 122 -4.27 11.50 -7.58
#